data_AF-A0A0N8KDP3-F1
#
_entry.id   AF-A0A0N8KDP3-F1
#
_cell.length_a   1.000
_cell.length_b   1.000
_cell.length_c   1.000
_cell.angle_alpha   90.00
_cell.angle_beta   90.00
_cell.angle_gamma   90.00
#
_symmetry.space_group_name_H-M   'P 1'
#
loop_
_entity.id
_entity.type
_entity.pdbx_description
1 polymer ?
#
loop_
_entity_poly.entity_id
_entity_poly.type
_entity_poly.pdbx_seq_one_letter_code
_entity_poly.pdbx_strand_id
1 'polypeptide(L)'
;MHNILHNMAHNMALPTHVTKRNGIYQYVRRVPDDVAGHIGRTRIQTSLKTHDMRIARERAFELDQAWDRRFDEARLAIGNVSRDGDTGTWLSTVKWSREDWTNLAKWVELTLIEEDWIARVGRAPGALLVSDPNPRDIPVDDDETFSRNLKRLRALKEFTAETYIAERRAFIARLVRTLGVHLDPKSGLYGHFMLECHRAELRFFETYLLRNQHRGGIGNPHPNTIQGPWRVAAPSEPTTGQTAPVTAAPTRSLAASGYTFDDCIDKWRALRKAAGKPENERYLEEMRKTVKLFSRRYNIRDIAQVTRRDIVDFRDNLAAGSMAVATVNKKVGYITALINTANHAGWIEHRFADNIYLTVPDTQGKRDPYPDEVIGRIFGNRIFTAGFRHKRAKACAEVQFWLPLIACLHGMSSSEILQLGPDTVGPNPDDPDILCFNITNANSRRIKENARKRYVPIRHELVELGFLDLVEKARRQDDISLVLTYGENLRRGDHQ
;
A
#
# COMPACT_ATOMS: atom_id res chain seq x y z
N MET A 1 -26.15 -49.66 -8.18
CA MET A 1 -26.80 -48.33 -8.08
C MET A 1 -27.33 -48.11 -6.66
N HIS A 2 -26.49 -48.20 -5.61
CA HIS A 2 -26.91 -47.94 -4.21
C HIS A 2 -25.78 -47.79 -3.17
N ASN A 3 -24.56 -47.34 -3.54
CA ASN A 3 -23.46 -47.28 -2.56
C ASN A 3 -22.53 -46.05 -2.71
N ILE A 4 -23.11 -44.86 -2.92
CA ILE A 4 -22.36 -43.58 -2.91
C ILE A 4 -22.98 -42.54 -1.94
N LEU A 5 -24.12 -42.83 -1.32
CA LEU A 5 -24.83 -41.87 -0.45
C LEU A 5 -24.56 -42.03 1.07
N HIS A 6 -23.59 -42.86 1.50
CA HIS A 6 -23.38 -43.12 2.93
C HIS A 6 -22.04 -42.66 3.53
N ASN A 7 -21.13 -42.05 2.76
CA ASN A 7 -19.85 -41.55 3.29
C ASN A 7 -19.71 -40.03 3.36
N MET A 8 -20.81 -39.27 3.29
CA MET A 8 -20.83 -37.81 3.49
C MET A 8 -20.99 -37.39 4.96
N ALA A 9 -20.47 -38.16 5.92
CA ALA A 9 -20.64 -37.84 7.35
C ALA A 9 -19.36 -37.75 8.19
N HIS A 10 -18.17 -38.16 7.71
CA HIS A 10 -16.99 -38.25 8.58
C HIS A 10 -15.70 -37.78 7.88
N ASN A 11 -15.49 -36.47 7.75
CA ASN A 11 -14.20 -35.79 7.98
C ASN A 11 -14.31 -34.27 7.74
N MET A 12 -14.84 -33.54 8.72
CA MET A 12 -14.49 -32.13 8.91
C MET A 12 -13.58 -32.07 10.13
N ALA A 13 -12.27 -31.97 9.92
CA ALA A 13 -11.30 -31.79 10.99
C ALA A 13 -10.96 -30.29 11.11
N LEU A 14 -11.57 -29.64 12.10
CA LEU A 14 -11.06 -28.43 12.76
C LEU A 14 -9.92 -28.83 13.74
N PRO A 15 -9.08 -27.91 14.26
CA PRO A 15 -7.96 -28.25 15.12
C PRO A 15 -8.47 -28.72 16.49
N THR A 16 -8.55 -30.04 16.69
CA THR A 16 -9.02 -30.61 17.95
C THR A 16 -7.98 -30.42 19.05
N HIS A 17 -8.18 -29.44 19.95
CA HIS A 17 -7.48 -29.32 21.24
C HIS A 17 -7.82 -30.47 22.22
N VAL A 18 -8.09 -31.67 21.70
CA VAL A 18 -8.58 -32.84 22.42
C VAL A 18 -7.53 -33.94 22.35
N THR A 19 -7.06 -34.39 23.52
CA THR A 19 -6.07 -35.45 23.68
C THR A 19 -6.64 -36.56 24.56
N LYS A 20 -6.21 -37.80 24.40
CA LYS A 20 -6.72 -38.94 25.18
C LYS A 20 -5.67 -39.39 26.18
N ARG A 21 -6.05 -39.54 27.46
CA ARG A 21 -5.16 -40.05 28.52
C ARG A 21 -5.92 -41.00 29.43
N ASN A 22 -5.41 -42.22 29.61
CA ASN A 22 -6.02 -43.28 30.41
C ASN A 22 -7.49 -43.52 30.07
N GLY A 23 -7.82 -43.54 28.77
CA GLY A 23 -9.18 -43.75 28.29
C GLY A 23 -10.06 -42.49 28.25
N ILE A 24 -9.78 -41.46 29.04
CA ILE A 24 -10.61 -40.23 29.15
C ILE A 24 -10.04 -39.12 28.26
N TYR A 25 -10.91 -38.39 27.56
CA TYR A 25 -10.52 -37.23 26.75
C TYR A 25 -10.23 -35.99 27.61
N GLN A 26 -9.21 -35.24 27.24
CA GLN A 26 -8.75 -34.01 27.88
C GLN A 26 -8.60 -32.89 26.86
N TYR A 27 -8.99 -31.69 27.26
CA TYR A 27 -8.74 -30.45 26.55
C TYR A 27 -7.36 -29.91 26.87
N VAL A 28 -6.57 -29.60 25.84
CA VAL A 28 -5.20 -29.08 25.96
C VAL A 28 -5.01 -27.95 24.96
N ARG A 29 -4.77 -26.74 25.47
CA ARG A 29 -4.54 -25.55 24.65
C ARG A 29 -3.38 -24.71 25.20
N ARG A 30 -2.53 -24.20 24.31
CA ARG A 30 -1.45 -23.28 24.67
C ARG A 30 -2.02 -21.88 24.87
N VAL A 31 -1.59 -21.18 25.91
CA VAL A 31 -1.95 -19.77 26.13
C VAL A 31 -1.02 -18.91 25.27
N PRO A 32 -1.55 -17.97 24.47
CA PRO A 32 -0.73 -17.08 23.64
C PRO A 32 0.24 -16.24 24.48
N ASP A 33 1.48 -16.07 24.01
CA ASP A 33 2.58 -15.48 24.78
C ASP A 33 2.33 -14.01 25.18
N ASP A 34 1.51 -13.30 24.39
CA ASP A 34 1.07 -11.92 24.63
C ASP A 34 0.15 -11.78 25.86
N VAL A 35 -0.63 -12.82 26.18
CA VAL A 35 -1.56 -12.84 27.33
C VAL A 35 -1.12 -13.78 28.44
N ALA A 36 -0.09 -14.61 28.21
CA ALA A 36 0.41 -15.59 29.17
C ALA A 36 0.85 -14.95 30.51
N GLY A 37 1.45 -13.75 30.45
CA GLY A 37 1.84 -12.98 31.63
C GLY A 37 0.64 -12.45 32.44
N HIS A 38 -0.46 -12.09 31.77
CA HIS A 38 -1.67 -11.58 32.41
C HIS A 38 -2.57 -12.72 32.96
N ILE A 39 -2.59 -13.86 32.28
CA ILE A 39 -3.36 -15.05 32.67
C ILE A 39 -2.60 -15.93 33.69
N GLY A 40 -1.29 -15.71 33.83
CA GLY A 40 -0.43 -16.38 34.81
C GLY A 40 -0.14 -17.86 34.49
N ARG A 41 -0.45 -18.32 33.26
CA ARG A 41 -0.24 -19.70 32.81
C ARG A 41 0.10 -19.72 31.33
N THR A 42 0.94 -20.67 30.92
CA THR A 42 1.38 -20.85 29.52
C THR A 42 0.61 -21.97 28.80
N ARG A 43 -0.11 -22.81 29.55
CA ARG A 43 -0.88 -23.96 29.01
C ARG A 43 -2.12 -24.23 29.87
N ILE A 44 -3.23 -24.49 29.20
CA ILE A 44 -4.50 -24.90 29.80
C ILE A 44 -4.66 -26.40 29.56
N GLN A 45 -4.96 -27.14 30.62
CA GLN A 45 -5.26 -28.56 30.56
C GLN A 45 -6.47 -28.88 31.46
N THR A 46 -7.51 -29.50 30.91
CA THR A 46 -8.75 -29.79 31.63
C THR A 46 -9.34 -31.12 31.16
N SER A 47 -9.81 -31.97 32.07
CA SER A 47 -10.47 -33.23 31.70
C SER A 47 -11.88 -32.98 31.16
N LEU A 48 -12.21 -33.59 30.01
CA LEU A 48 -13.55 -33.51 29.40
C LEU A 48 -14.53 -34.53 29.97
N LYS A 49 -14.08 -35.36 30.93
CA LYS A 49 -14.88 -36.34 31.69
C LYS A 49 -15.78 -37.22 30.82
N THR A 50 -15.23 -37.69 29.70
CA THR A 50 -15.92 -38.60 28.79
C THR A 50 -14.94 -39.50 28.05
N HIS A 51 -15.40 -40.71 27.76
CA HIS A 51 -14.72 -41.68 26.90
C HIS A 51 -15.23 -41.61 25.44
N ASP A 52 -16.30 -40.86 25.19
CA ASP A 52 -16.90 -40.66 23.87
C ASP A 52 -16.31 -39.43 23.18
N MET A 53 -15.76 -39.63 21.98
CA MET A 53 -15.13 -38.61 21.14
C MET A 53 -16.10 -37.49 20.72
N ARG A 54 -17.37 -37.83 20.45
CA ARG A 54 -18.36 -36.84 19.97
C ARG A 54 -18.71 -35.85 21.07
N ILE A 55 -18.98 -36.38 22.26
CA ILE A 55 -19.25 -35.57 23.47
C ILE A 55 -17.99 -34.81 23.90
N ALA A 56 -16.80 -35.41 23.74
CA ALA A 56 -15.53 -34.73 24.01
C ALA A 56 -15.33 -33.51 23.11
N ARG A 57 -15.67 -33.61 21.82
CA ARG A 57 -15.56 -32.50 20.86
C ARG A 57 -16.49 -31.35 21.20
N GLU A 58 -17.73 -31.63 21.54
CA GLU A 58 -18.71 -30.60 21.91
C GLU A 58 -18.28 -29.84 23.16
N ARG A 59 -17.85 -30.56 24.21
CA ARG A 59 -17.33 -29.93 25.45
C ARG A 59 -16.01 -29.18 25.23
N ALA A 60 -15.15 -29.66 24.34
CA ALA A 60 -13.92 -28.97 23.98
C ALA A 60 -14.18 -27.67 23.22
N PHE A 61 -15.21 -27.66 22.38
CA PHE A 61 -15.64 -26.48 21.63
C PHE A 61 -16.20 -25.39 22.55
N GLU A 62 -16.99 -25.76 23.57
CA GLU A 62 -17.46 -24.81 24.59
C GLU A 62 -16.30 -24.20 25.39
N LEU A 63 -15.31 -25.03 25.77
CA LEU A 63 -14.11 -24.57 26.45
C LEU A 63 -13.26 -23.64 25.56
N ASP A 64 -13.17 -23.91 24.26
CA ASP A 64 -12.48 -23.03 23.32
C ASP A 64 -13.09 -21.64 23.31
N GLN A 65 -14.41 -21.53 23.13
CA GLN A 65 -15.09 -20.23 23.12
C GLN A 65 -14.97 -19.48 24.45
N ALA A 66 -14.93 -20.20 25.57
CA ALA A 66 -14.74 -19.58 26.88
C ALA A 66 -13.32 -19.03 27.04
N TRP A 67 -12.30 -19.75 26.55
CA TRP A 67 -10.91 -19.31 26.61
C TRP A 67 -10.57 -18.21 25.60
N ASP A 68 -11.18 -18.23 24.42
CA ASP A 68 -11.04 -17.13 23.45
C ASP A 68 -11.55 -15.81 24.00
N ARG A 69 -12.74 -15.81 24.61
CA ARG A 69 -13.26 -14.62 25.31
C ARG A 69 -12.32 -14.12 26.39
N ARG A 70 -11.74 -15.03 27.18
CA ARG A 70 -10.75 -14.68 28.22
C ARG A 70 -9.44 -14.13 27.65
N PHE A 71 -8.98 -14.61 26.51
CA PHE A 71 -7.80 -14.05 25.85
C PHE A 71 -8.07 -12.64 25.34
N ASP A 72 -9.25 -12.39 24.80
CA ASP A 72 -9.61 -11.07 24.30
C ASP A 72 -9.83 -10.06 25.43
N GLU A 73 -10.46 -10.47 26.53
CA GLU A 73 -10.53 -9.69 27.77
C GLU A 73 -9.15 -9.35 28.32
N ALA A 74 -8.22 -10.32 28.32
CA ALA A 74 -6.84 -10.10 28.74
C ALA A 74 -6.10 -9.11 27.81
N ARG A 75 -6.28 -9.19 26.49
CA ARG A 75 -5.68 -8.24 25.54
C ARG A 75 -6.22 -6.82 25.70
N LEU A 76 -7.52 -6.70 25.95
CA LEU A 76 -8.16 -5.41 26.24
C LEU A 76 -7.60 -4.81 27.54
N ALA A 77 -7.38 -5.63 28.58
CA ALA A 77 -6.82 -5.20 29.84
C ALA A 77 -5.33 -4.80 29.75
N ILE A 78 -4.57 -5.41 28.83
CA ILE A 78 -3.16 -5.07 28.59
C ILE A 78 -3.00 -3.77 27.76
N GLY A 79 -4.05 -3.34 27.05
CA GLY A 79 -4.01 -2.18 26.16
C GLY A 79 -3.23 -2.47 24.87
N ASN A 80 -3.90 -2.39 23.72
CA ASN A 80 -3.32 -2.78 22.43
C ASN A 80 -2.11 -1.91 22.05
N VAL A 81 -0.91 -2.50 22.07
CA VAL A 81 0.26 -1.97 21.36
C VAL A 81 0.08 -2.25 19.87
N SER A 82 -0.23 -1.20 19.11
CA SER A 82 -0.20 -1.22 17.65
C SER A 82 1.23 -1.47 17.18
N ARG A 83 1.44 -2.49 16.33
CA ARG A 83 2.68 -2.65 15.56
C ARG A 83 2.37 -2.32 14.10
N ASP A 84 3.22 -1.47 13.55
CA ASP A 84 3.29 -1.01 12.16
C ASP A 84 2.32 0.11 11.74
N GLY A 85 2.72 1.35 12.07
CA GLY A 85 2.84 2.45 11.11
C GLY A 85 1.63 2.97 10.32
N ASP A 86 0.42 2.45 10.50
CA ASP A 86 -0.76 2.88 9.73
C ASP A 86 -1.67 3.78 10.58
N THR A 87 -1.73 5.08 10.23
CA THR A 87 -2.51 6.12 10.95
C THR A 87 -3.93 6.24 10.39
N GLY A 88 -4.60 5.12 10.17
CA GLY A 88 -6.01 5.04 9.79
C GLY A 88 -6.85 4.51 10.93
N THR A 89 -8.00 5.13 11.21
CA THR A 89 -9.04 4.57 12.08
C THR A 89 -9.74 3.45 11.31
N TRP A 90 -9.17 2.24 11.33
CA TRP A 90 -9.72 1.08 10.61
C TRP A 90 -11.07 0.66 11.19
N LEU A 91 -11.98 0.23 10.32
CA LEU A 91 -13.21 -0.43 10.76
C LEU A 91 -12.84 -1.72 11.48
N SER A 92 -13.14 -1.77 12.78
CA SER A 92 -12.94 -2.97 13.59
C SER A 92 -13.88 -4.08 13.11
N THR A 93 -13.30 -5.18 12.63
CA THR A 93 -14.05 -6.37 12.20
C THR A 93 -14.38 -7.31 13.36
N VAL A 94 -14.05 -6.93 14.60
CA VAL A 94 -14.22 -7.76 15.80
C VAL A 94 -15.68 -8.07 16.11
N LYS A 95 -16.62 -7.18 15.74
CA LYS A 95 -18.07 -7.35 15.99
C LYS A 95 -18.85 -7.87 14.77
N TRP A 96 -18.18 -8.21 13.68
CA TRP A 96 -18.87 -8.58 12.44
C TRP A 96 -19.47 -9.99 12.53
N SER A 97 -20.72 -10.09 12.10
CA SER A 97 -21.45 -11.35 12.00
C SER A 97 -21.00 -12.16 10.78
N ARG A 98 -21.35 -13.45 10.75
CA ARG A 98 -21.11 -14.31 9.57
C ARG A 98 -21.79 -13.77 8.30
N GLU A 99 -22.93 -13.10 8.45
CA GLU A 99 -23.66 -12.48 7.34
C GLU A 99 -22.86 -11.30 6.77
N ASP A 100 -22.25 -10.47 7.63
CA ASP A 100 -21.40 -9.35 7.21
C ASP A 100 -20.20 -9.83 6.38
N TRP A 101 -19.53 -10.89 6.82
CA TRP A 101 -18.43 -11.50 6.06
C TRP A 101 -18.87 -12.12 4.74
N THR A 102 -20.08 -12.71 4.70
CA THR A 102 -20.65 -13.27 3.47
C THR A 102 -21.01 -12.17 2.48
N ASN A 103 -21.61 -11.08 2.96
CA ASN A 103 -21.88 -9.89 2.17
C ASN A 103 -20.58 -9.27 1.65
N LEU A 104 -19.50 -9.26 2.44
CA LEU A 104 -18.21 -8.74 2.00
C LEU A 104 -17.63 -9.60 0.88
N ALA A 105 -17.72 -10.92 0.99
CA ALA A 105 -17.29 -11.83 -0.07
C ALA A 105 -18.16 -11.69 -1.34
N LYS A 106 -19.47 -11.44 -1.20
CA LYS A 106 -20.34 -11.13 -2.34
C LYS A 106 -20.00 -9.80 -3.00
N TRP A 107 -19.61 -8.79 -2.21
CA TRP A 107 -19.09 -7.53 -2.72
C TRP A 107 -17.79 -7.76 -3.53
N VAL A 108 -16.87 -8.61 -3.04
CA VAL A 108 -15.66 -9.00 -3.78
C VAL A 108 -16.01 -9.59 -5.14
N GLU A 109 -16.95 -10.53 -5.20
CA GLU A 109 -17.43 -11.14 -6.45
C GLU A 109 -17.89 -10.10 -7.47
N LEU A 110 -18.82 -9.22 -7.07
CA LEU A 110 -19.38 -8.21 -7.96
C LEU A 110 -18.32 -7.20 -8.38
N THR A 111 -17.34 -6.91 -7.53
CA THR A 111 -16.25 -5.97 -7.84
C THR A 111 -15.39 -6.51 -8.97
N LEU A 112 -15.04 -7.80 -8.94
CA LEU A 112 -14.31 -8.45 -10.03
C LEU A 112 -15.11 -8.45 -11.33
N ILE A 113 -16.42 -8.71 -11.25
CA ILE A 113 -17.33 -8.69 -12.40
C ILE A 113 -17.43 -7.27 -13.00
N GLU A 114 -17.48 -6.23 -12.17
CA GLU A 114 -17.55 -4.83 -12.59
C GLU A 114 -16.23 -4.36 -13.21
N GLU A 115 -15.09 -4.70 -12.60
CA GLU A 115 -13.77 -4.37 -13.15
C GLU A 115 -13.54 -5.00 -14.54
N ASP A 116 -13.93 -6.27 -14.73
CA ASP A 116 -13.90 -6.92 -16.05
C ASP A 116 -14.87 -6.24 -17.03
N TRP A 117 -16.04 -5.82 -16.58
CA TRP A 117 -17.01 -5.11 -17.44
C TRP A 117 -16.47 -3.77 -17.90
N ILE A 118 -15.94 -2.95 -16.99
CA ILE A 118 -15.34 -1.65 -17.30
C ILE A 118 -14.17 -1.82 -18.28
N ALA A 119 -13.31 -2.83 -18.06
CA ALA A 119 -12.19 -3.12 -18.95
C ALA A 119 -12.63 -3.45 -20.38
N ARG A 120 -13.76 -4.16 -20.54
CA ARG A 120 -14.35 -4.50 -21.86
C ARG A 120 -15.04 -3.30 -22.49
N VAL A 121 -15.87 -2.58 -21.74
CA VAL A 121 -16.60 -1.38 -22.23
C VAL A 121 -15.63 -0.29 -22.67
N GLY A 122 -14.50 -0.12 -21.98
CA GLY A 122 -13.44 0.82 -22.40
C GLY A 122 -12.87 0.55 -23.80
N ARG A 123 -13.12 -0.65 -24.35
CA ARG A 123 -12.71 -1.08 -25.70
C ARG A 123 -13.89 -1.29 -26.64
N ALA A 124 -15.13 -1.08 -26.18
CA ALA A 124 -16.33 -1.45 -26.89
C ALA A 124 -16.84 -0.33 -27.81
N PRO A 125 -17.48 -0.67 -28.94
CA PRO A 125 -18.23 0.29 -29.74
C PRO A 125 -19.47 0.78 -28.98
N GLY A 126 -19.95 2.00 -29.29
CA GLY A 126 -21.08 2.63 -28.60
C GLY A 126 -22.40 1.84 -28.64
N ALA A 127 -22.52 0.85 -29.53
CA ALA A 127 -23.64 -0.10 -29.58
C ALA A 127 -23.80 -0.92 -28.28
N LEU A 128 -22.73 -1.07 -27.48
CA LEU A 128 -22.77 -1.78 -26.20
C LEU A 128 -23.34 -0.92 -25.05
N LEU A 129 -23.56 0.37 -25.28
CA LEU A 129 -24.03 1.33 -24.26
C LEU A 129 -25.56 1.54 -24.30
N VAL A 130 -26.27 0.81 -25.16
CA VAL A 130 -27.73 0.83 -25.24
C VAL A 130 -28.35 0.01 -24.11
N SER A 131 -29.63 0.25 -23.81
CA SER A 131 -30.33 -0.34 -22.67
C SER A 131 -30.47 -1.87 -22.71
N ASP A 132 -30.39 -2.48 -23.89
CA ASP A 132 -30.41 -3.94 -24.09
C ASP A 132 -29.27 -4.35 -25.06
N PRO A 133 -28.03 -4.45 -24.56
CA PRO A 133 -26.87 -4.70 -25.41
C PRO A 133 -26.78 -6.17 -25.82
N ASN A 134 -26.44 -6.42 -27.09
CA ASN A 134 -26.29 -7.78 -27.60
C ASN A 134 -25.00 -8.43 -27.06
N PRO A 135 -25.04 -9.64 -26.49
CA PRO A 135 -23.84 -10.37 -26.05
C PRO A 135 -22.76 -10.56 -27.11
N ARG A 136 -23.12 -10.52 -28.40
CA ARG A 136 -22.16 -10.59 -29.52
C ARG A 136 -21.26 -9.36 -29.63
N ASP A 137 -21.69 -8.22 -29.12
CA ASP A 137 -20.96 -6.97 -29.23
C ASP A 137 -19.91 -6.80 -28.12
N ILE A 138 -19.91 -7.71 -27.12
CA ILE A 138 -18.95 -7.70 -26.01
C ILE A 138 -17.54 -7.97 -26.53
N PRO A 139 -16.56 -7.07 -26.33
CA PRO A 139 -15.17 -7.35 -26.65
C PRO A 139 -14.63 -8.56 -25.87
N VAL A 140 -14.07 -9.53 -26.58
CA VAL A 140 -13.37 -10.68 -25.99
C VAL A 140 -11.92 -10.31 -25.67
N ASP A 141 -11.32 -11.02 -24.72
CA ASP A 141 -9.89 -10.83 -24.43
C ASP A 141 -9.02 -11.39 -25.55
N ASP A 142 -7.84 -10.79 -25.73
CA ASP A 142 -6.79 -11.36 -26.56
C ASP A 142 -6.31 -12.73 -26.04
N ASP A 143 -5.68 -13.51 -26.91
CA ASP A 143 -5.24 -14.88 -26.61
C ASP A 143 -4.31 -14.95 -25.38
N GLU A 144 -3.47 -13.94 -25.18
CA GLU A 144 -2.52 -13.89 -24.06
C GLU A 144 -3.27 -13.70 -22.72
N THR A 145 -4.17 -12.73 -22.67
CA THR A 145 -4.99 -12.41 -21.50
C THR A 145 -5.95 -13.55 -21.20
N PHE A 146 -6.59 -14.10 -22.22
CA PHE A 146 -7.47 -15.27 -22.08
C PHE A 146 -6.70 -16.49 -21.54
N SER A 147 -5.52 -16.78 -22.08
CA SER A 147 -4.65 -17.88 -21.61
C SER A 147 -4.21 -17.69 -20.16
N ARG A 148 -3.80 -16.48 -19.78
CA ARG A 148 -3.42 -16.13 -18.40
C ARG A 148 -4.59 -16.33 -17.43
N ASN A 149 -5.79 -15.88 -17.79
CA ASN A 149 -6.99 -16.03 -16.97
C ASN A 149 -7.46 -17.49 -16.88
N LEU A 150 -7.32 -18.27 -17.95
CA LEU A 150 -7.62 -19.70 -17.94
C LEU A 150 -6.65 -20.49 -17.04
N LYS A 151 -5.35 -20.15 -17.04
CA LYS A 151 -4.37 -20.70 -16.09
C LYS A 151 -4.77 -20.40 -14.65
N ARG A 152 -5.20 -19.16 -14.37
CA ARG A 152 -5.68 -18.78 -13.03
C ARG A 152 -6.93 -19.56 -12.62
N LEU A 153 -7.91 -19.72 -13.52
CA LEU A 153 -9.11 -20.51 -13.24
C LEU A 153 -8.77 -21.98 -12.94
N ARG A 154 -7.85 -22.59 -13.68
CA ARG A 154 -7.38 -23.96 -13.40
C ARG A 154 -6.74 -24.06 -12.02
N ALA A 155 -5.82 -23.14 -11.69
CA ALA A 155 -5.19 -23.10 -10.37
C ALA A 155 -6.24 -22.94 -9.26
N LEU A 156 -7.20 -22.02 -9.41
CA LEU A 156 -8.27 -21.83 -8.42
C LEU A 156 -9.13 -23.10 -8.24
N LYS A 157 -9.39 -23.88 -9.29
CA LYS A 157 -10.13 -25.15 -9.15
C LYS A 157 -9.35 -26.23 -8.39
N GLU A 158 -8.03 -26.16 -8.42
CA GLU A 158 -7.13 -27.11 -7.76
C GLU A 158 -6.73 -26.68 -6.34
N PHE A 159 -6.88 -25.40 -6.00
CA PHE A 159 -6.49 -24.87 -4.70
C PHE A 159 -7.29 -25.49 -3.56
N THR A 160 -6.57 -25.90 -2.52
CA THR A 160 -7.16 -26.11 -1.19
C THR A 160 -7.44 -24.77 -0.53
N ALA A 161 -8.28 -24.74 0.51
CA ALA A 161 -8.55 -23.52 1.28
C ALA A 161 -7.24 -22.87 1.81
N GLU A 162 -6.29 -23.69 2.28
CA GLU A 162 -4.99 -23.21 2.77
C GLU A 162 -4.15 -22.60 1.65
N THR A 163 -4.10 -23.25 0.48
CA THR A 163 -3.35 -22.77 -0.69
C THR A 163 -3.94 -21.45 -1.18
N TYR A 164 -5.27 -21.38 -1.28
CA TYR A 164 -5.96 -20.14 -1.66
C TYR A 164 -5.65 -19.00 -0.69
N ILE A 165 -5.69 -19.25 0.63
CA ILE A 165 -5.33 -18.22 1.62
C ILE A 165 -3.88 -17.78 1.43
N ALA A 166 -2.94 -18.71 1.26
CA ALA A 166 -1.52 -18.39 1.08
C ALA A 166 -1.28 -17.49 -0.14
N GLU A 167 -1.87 -17.85 -1.29
CA GLU A 167 -1.66 -17.19 -2.58
C GLU A 167 -2.50 -15.91 -2.75
N ARG A 168 -3.71 -15.87 -2.19
CA ARG A 168 -4.72 -14.84 -2.50
C ARG A 168 -4.98 -13.86 -1.36
N ARG A 169 -4.50 -14.10 -0.13
CA ARG A 169 -4.71 -13.18 1.01
C ARG A 169 -4.29 -11.74 0.72
N ALA A 170 -3.16 -11.53 0.06
CA ALA A 170 -2.64 -10.19 -0.23
C ALA A 170 -3.50 -9.47 -1.27
N PHE A 171 -4.03 -10.22 -2.24
CA PHE A 171 -4.94 -9.71 -3.25
C PHE A 171 -6.27 -9.28 -2.61
N ILE A 172 -6.90 -10.17 -1.84
CA ILE A 172 -8.18 -9.90 -1.17
C ILE A 172 -8.05 -8.77 -0.14
N ALA A 173 -6.98 -8.75 0.66
CA ALA A 173 -6.73 -7.68 1.62
C ALA A 173 -6.61 -6.31 0.94
N ARG A 174 -5.92 -6.22 -0.20
CA ARG A 174 -5.82 -4.98 -0.97
C ARG A 174 -7.16 -4.53 -1.53
N LEU A 175 -7.97 -5.46 -2.05
CA LEU A 175 -9.28 -5.16 -2.62
C LEU A 175 -10.23 -4.60 -1.55
N VAL A 176 -10.30 -5.26 -0.39
CA VAL A 176 -11.16 -4.88 0.73
C VAL A 176 -10.67 -3.62 1.46
N ARG A 177 -9.37 -3.30 1.39
CA ARG A 177 -8.81 -2.06 1.95
C ARG A 177 -9.46 -0.80 1.38
N THR A 178 -9.97 -0.86 0.14
CA THR A 178 -10.71 0.25 -0.49
C THR A 178 -11.99 0.63 0.27
N LEU A 179 -12.53 -0.28 1.08
CA LEU A 179 -13.68 -0.08 1.95
C LEU A 179 -13.30 0.39 3.37
N GLY A 180 -12.02 0.64 3.64
CA GLY A 180 -11.53 0.99 4.98
C GLY A 180 -11.54 -0.17 5.99
N VAL A 181 -11.65 -1.41 5.48
CA VAL A 181 -11.71 -2.64 6.28
C VAL A 181 -10.33 -3.28 6.35
N HIS A 182 -9.86 -3.54 7.57
CA HIS A 182 -8.62 -4.27 7.80
C HIS A 182 -8.92 -5.74 8.14
N LEU A 183 -8.38 -6.66 7.35
CA LEU A 183 -8.50 -8.08 7.60
C LEU A 183 -7.45 -8.52 8.62
N ASP A 184 -7.88 -8.87 9.83
CA ASP A 184 -7.01 -9.52 10.81
C ASP A 184 -7.00 -11.04 10.58
N PRO A 185 -5.86 -11.66 10.20
CA PRO A 185 -5.75 -13.11 10.05
C PRO A 185 -6.04 -13.89 11.33
N LYS A 186 -6.00 -13.23 12.50
CA LYS A 186 -6.32 -13.81 13.80
C LYS A 186 -7.81 -13.77 14.13
N SER A 187 -8.64 -13.13 13.30
CA SER A 187 -10.09 -13.15 13.45
C SER A 187 -10.64 -14.56 13.20
N GLY A 188 -11.50 -15.05 14.10
CA GLY A 188 -12.06 -16.41 13.99
C GLY A 188 -12.85 -16.67 12.70
N LEU A 189 -13.40 -15.64 12.06
CA LEU A 189 -14.14 -15.75 10.79
C LEU A 189 -13.28 -15.49 9.55
N TYR A 190 -11.99 -15.15 9.71
CA TYR A 190 -11.09 -14.85 8.59
C TYR A 190 -10.99 -16.03 7.60
N GLY A 191 -10.84 -17.24 8.11
CA GLY A 191 -10.78 -18.45 7.28
C GLY A 191 -12.06 -18.71 6.50
N HIS A 192 -13.23 -18.49 7.13
CA HIS A 192 -14.53 -18.62 6.47
C HIS A 192 -14.71 -17.56 5.39
N PHE A 193 -14.37 -16.30 5.69
CA PHE A 193 -14.38 -15.21 4.72
C PHE A 193 -13.50 -15.51 3.50
N MET A 194 -12.27 -15.99 3.72
CA MET A 194 -11.37 -16.34 2.61
C MET A 194 -11.93 -17.50 1.77
N LEU A 195 -12.62 -18.46 2.36
CA LEU A 195 -13.29 -19.52 1.62
C LEU A 195 -14.46 -18.99 0.76
N GLU A 196 -15.26 -18.05 1.29
CA GLU A 196 -16.31 -17.42 0.50
C GLU A 196 -15.73 -16.52 -0.61
N CYS A 197 -14.57 -15.88 -0.36
CA CYS A 197 -13.83 -15.18 -1.42
C CYS A 197 -13.34 -16.14 -2.51
N HIS A 198 -12.91 -17.35 -2.13
CA HIS A 198 -12.52 -18.36 -3.10
C HIS A 198 -13.67 -18.75 -4.03
N ARG A 199 -14.86 -18.95 -3.45
CA ARG A 199 -16.10 -19.20 -4.20
C ARG A 199 -16.49 -17.99 -5.07
N ALA A 200 -16.33 -16.78 -4.56
CA ALA A 200 -16.58 -15.54 -5.29
C ALA A 200 -15.68 -15.42 -6.54
N GLU A 201 -14.37 -15.70 -6.42
CA GLU A 201 -13.47 -15.71 -7.59
C GLU A 201 -13.87 -16.76 -8.63
N LEU A 202 -14.31 -17.95 -8.21
CA LEU A 202 -14.82 -18.97 -9.13
C LEU A 202 -16.10 -18.53 -9.87
N ARG A 203 -17.05 -17.91 -9.16
CA ARG A 203 -18.29 -17.36 -9.76
C ARG A 203 -18.02 -16.19 -10.71
N PHE A 204 -17.03 -15.36 -10.39
CA PHE A 204 -16.53 -14.35 -11.32
C PHE A 204 -16.08 -15.01 -12.64
N PHE A 205 -15.33 -16.11 -12.57
CA PHE A 205 -14.85 -16.80 -13.77
C PHE A 205 -15.95 -17.45 -14.60
N GLU A 206 -17.07 -17.85 -14.00
CA GLU A 206 -18.27 -18.29 -14.75
C GLU A 206 -18.80 -17.15 -15.63
N THR A 207 -18.90 -15.94 -15.07
CA THR A 207 -19.35 -14.73 -15.80
C THR A 207 -18.33 -14.31 -16.86
N TYR A 208 -17.04 -14.33 -16.52
CA TYR A 208 -15.94 -14.04 -17.44
C TYR A 208 -15.95 -14.95 -18.68
N LEU A 209 -16.21 -16.25 -18.49
CA LEU A 209 -16.29 -17.21 -19.58
C LEU A 209 -17.52 -16.98 -20.46
N LEU A 210 -18.67 -16.64 -19.88
CA LEU A 210 -19.86 -16.27 -20.64
C LEU A 210 -19.61 -15.05 -21.54
N ARG A 211 -18.89 -14.04 -21.04
CA ARG A 211 -18.51 -12.85 -21.81
C ARG A 211 -17.58 -13.19 -22.96
N ASN A 212 -16.53 -13.98 -22.73
CA ASN A 212 -15.59 -14.40 -23.78
C ASN A 212 -16.21 -15.37 -24.80
N GLN A 213 -17.33 -16.01 -24.48
CA GLN A 213 -18.08 -16.87 -25.42
C GLN A 213 -19.23 -16.14 -26.11
N HIS A 214 -19.43 -14.84 -25.86
CA HIS A 214 -20.59 -14.07 -26.31
C HIS A 214 -21.94 -14.69 -25.91
N ARG A 215 -21.98 -15.36 -24.76
CA ARG A 215 -23.17 -16.07 -24.25
C ARG A 215 -23.91 -15.32 -23.15
N GLY A 216 -23.41 -14.15 -22.72
CA GLY A 216 -24.08 -13.29 -21.73
C GLY A 216 -23.11 -12.71 -20.72
N GLY A 217 -23.55 -12.62 -19.46
CA GLY A 217 -22.78 -11.98 -18.38
C GLY A 217 -22.89 -10.45 -18.37
N ILE A 218 -23.97 -9.90 -18.93
CA ILE A 218 -24.30 -8.47 -18.91
C ILE A 218 -25.37 -8.21 -17.84
N GLY A 219 -25.47 -6.98 -17.34
CA GLY A 219 -26.54 -6.58 -16.41
C GLY A 219 -26.34 -7.09 -14.97
N ASN A 220 -25.11 -7.40 -14.58
CA ASN A 220 -24.82 -7.79 -13.20
C ASN A 220 -25.04 -6.60 -12.24
N PRO A 221 -25.51 -6.85 -11.02
CA PRO A 221 -25.72 -5.78 -10.05
C PRO A 221 -24.39 -5.14 -9.66
N HIS A 222 -24.40 -3.80 -9.55
CA HIS A 222 -23.22 -3.05 -9.12
C HIS A 222 -22.80 -3.45 -7.70
N PRO A 223 -21.50 -3.51 -7.35
CA PRO A 223 -21.04 -3.89 -6.00
C PRO A 223 -21.67 -3.07 -4.87
N ASN A 224 -22.00 -1.80 -5.13
CA ASN A 224 -22.67 -0.93 -4.14
C ASN A 224 -24.10 -1.37 -3.76
N THR A 225 -24.70 -2.31 -4.48
CA THR A 225 -25.98 -2.91 -4.09
C THR A 225 -25.87 -3.77 -2.83
N ILE A 226 -24.67 -4.27 -2.52
CA ILE A 226 -24.43 -5.08 -1.33
C ILE A 226 -24.32 -4.19 -0.09
N GLN A 227 -25.20 -4.47 0.88
CA GLN A 227 -25.22 -3.82 2.19
C GLN A 227 -24.25 -4.51 3.15
N GLY A 228 -23.66 -3.74 4.06
CA GLY A 228 -22.79 -4.28 5.11
C GLY A 228 -22.28 -3.18 6.04
N PRO A 229 -21.61 -3.53 7.16
CA PRO A 229 -21.14 -2.57 8.17
C PRO A 229 -20.14 -1.53 7.65
N TRP A 230 -19.50 -1.79 6.52
CA TRP A 230 -18.62 -0.85 5.81
C TRP A 230 -19.37 0.19 4.98
N ARG A 231 -20.71 0.10 4.89
CA ARG A 231 -21.58 1.11 4.32
C ARG A 231 -22.32 1.79 5.46
N VAL A 232 -21.76 2.89 5.96
CA VAL A 232 -22.55 3.80 6.78
C VAL A 232 -23.63 4.36 5.86
N ALA A 233 -24.88 3.95 6.08
CA ALA A 233 -26.01 4.58 5.42
C ALA A 233 -25.92 6.08 5.72
N ALA A 234 -25.91 6.93 4.69
CA ALA A 234 -26.42 8.28 4.89
C ALA A 234 -27.83 8.13 5.48
N PRO A 235 -28.23 8.91 6.50
CA PRO A 235 -29.56 8.79 7.08
C PRO A 235 -30.58 8.80 5.96
N SER A 236 -31.27 7.68 5.76
CA SER A 236 -32.36 7.59 4.81
C SER A 236 -33.48 8.45 5.39
N GLU A 237 -33.68 9.64 4.82
CA GLU A 237 -34.91 10.39 5.05
C GLU A 237 -36.08 9.47 4.67
N PRO A 238 -37.12 9.34 5.51
CA PRO A 238 -38.24 8.46 5.24
C PRO A 238 -38.91 8.89 3.95
N THR A 239 -38.91 7.99 2.97
CA THR A 239 -39.61 8.15 1.70
C THR A 239 -41.11 8.22 1.98
N THR A 240 -41.63 9.43 2.13
CA THR A 240 -43.06 9.70 1.99
C THR A 240 -43.28 10.11 0.55
N GLY A 241 -43.93 9.25 -0.22
CA GLY A 241 -44.27 9.52 -1.61
C GLY A 241 -45.16 10.75 -1.71
N GLN A 242 -44.58 11.85 -2.19
CA GLN A 242 -45.33 12.92 -2.84
C GLN A 242 -44.50 13.40 -4.04
N THR A 243 -44.99 13.07 -5.24
CA THR A 243 -44.64 13.74 -6.47
C THR A 243 -44.99 15.22 -6.34
N ALA A 244 -43.99 16.05 -6.08
CA ALA A 244 -44.06 17.49 -6.26
C ALA A 244 -43.23 17.89 -7.51
N PRO A 245 -43.71 18.84 -8.32
CA PRO A 245 -43.13 19.15 -9.62
C PRO A 245 -41.72 19.71 -9.49
N VAL A 246 -40.84 19.30 -10.40
CA VAL A 246 -39.48 19.78 -10.54
C VAL A 246 -39.53 21.27 -10.88
N THR A 247 -39.45 22.10 -9.85
CA THR A 247 -39.12 23.52 -9.99
C THR A 247 -37.60 23.57 -10.00
N ALA A 248 -37.02 24.10 -11.08
CA ALA A 248 -35.58 24.25 -11.23
C ALA A 248 -34.99 24.93 -9.98
N ALA A 249 -34.21 24.18 -9.21
CA ALA A 249 -33.51 24.72 -8.05
C ALA A 249 -32.51 25.80 -8.53
N PRO A 250 -32.46 26.97 -7.90
CA PRO A 250 -31.42 27.94 -8.19
C PRO A 250 -30.08 27.32 -7.78
N THR A 251 -29.05 27.51 -8.61
CA THR A 251 -27.67 27.18 -8.29
C THR A 251 -27.29 27.82 -6.96
N ARG A 252 -27.24 27.04 -5.87
CA ARG A 252 -26.65 27.48 -4.61
C ARG A 252 -25.17 27.76 -4.87
N SER A 253 -24.78 29.02 -4.92
CA SER A 253 -23.37 29.41 -4.86
C SER A 253 -22.79 28.91 -3.53
N LEU A 254 -21.65 28.22 -3.57
CA LEU A 254 -20.87 27.93 -2.35
C LEU A 254 -20.62 29.27 -1.63
N ALA A 255 -21.05 29.37 -0.38
CA ALA A 255 -20.76 30.54 0.45
C ALA A 255 -19.24 30.75 0.51
N ALA A 256 -18.79 31.99 0.34
CA ALA A 256 -17.38 32.35 0.41
C ALA A 256 -16.82 31.98 1.79
N SER A 257 -15.74 31.19 1.83
CA SER A 257 -15.06 30.87 3.09
C SER A 257 -14.24 32.05 3.62
N GLY A 258 -13.91 33.01 2.75
CA GLY A 258 -13.05 34.15 3.08
C GLY A 258 -11.55 33.81 3.13
N TYR A 259 -11.17 32.56 2.84
CA TYR A 259 -9.78 32.10 2.88
C TYR A 259 -9.21 31.90 1.47
N THR A 260 -7.99 32.40 1.27
CA THR A 260 -7.24 32.25 0.03
C THR A 260 -6.33 31.02 0.08
N PHE A 261 -5.77 30.64 -1.06
CA PHE A 261 -4.79 29.55 -1.09
C PHE A 261 -3.51 29.88 -0.30
N ASP A 262 -3.13 31.15 -0.18
CA ASP A 262 -1.95 31.55 0.60
C ASP A 262 -2.19 31.32 2.10
N ASP A 263 -3.40 31.60 2.60
CA ASP A 263 -3.81 31.28 3.97
C ASP A 263 -3.74 29.78 4.24
N CYS A 264 -4.14 28.96 3.26
CA CYS A 264 -4.04 27.50 3.36
C CYS A 264 -2.60 27.01 3.38
N ILE A 265 -1.70 27.66 2.62
CA ILE A 265 -0.27 27.33 2.63
C ILE A 265 0.34 27.64 4.00
N ASP A 266 0.00 28.78 4.59
CA ASP A 266 0.49 29.17 5.91
C ASP A 266 -0.05 28.24 7.01
N LYS A 267 -1.32 27.85 6.93
CA LYS A 267 -1.91 26.83 7.82
C LYS A 267 -1.23 25.48 7.66
N TRP A 268 -0.99 25.03 6.43
CA TRP A 268 -0.29 23.78 6.13
C TRP A 268 1.14 23.78 6.70
N ARG A 269 1.84 24.91 6.57
CA ARG A 269 3.18 25.12 7.14
C ARG A 269 3.15 25.01 8.66
N ALA A 270 2.22 25.70 9.31
CA ALA A 270 2.06 25.66 10.77
C ALA A 270 1.80 24.22 11.29
N LEU A 271 0.94 23.46 10.62
CA LEU A 271 0.65 22.06 10.97
C LEU A 271 1.89 21.16 10.84
N ARG A 272 2.73 21.37 9.82
CA ARG A 272 3.97 20.60 9.64
C ARG A 272 5.04 20.94 10.65
N LYS A 273 5.16 22.23 11.00
CA LYS A 273 6.06 22.69 12.05
C LYS A 273 5.65 22.10 13.40
N ALA A 274 4.36 22.09 13.72
CA ALA A 274 3.83 21.44 14.92
C ALA A 274 4.09 19.93 14.95
N ALA A 275 4.08 19.26 13.79
CA ALA A 275 4.39 17.84 13.64
C ALA A 275 5.90 17.53 13.61
N GLY A 276 6.78 18.51 13.84
CA GLY A 276 8.24 18.30 13.82
C GLY A 276 8.82 17.91 12.45
N LYS A 277 8.08 18.13 11.35
CA LYS A 277 8.53 17.77 10.00
C LYS A 277 9.37 18.91 9.40
N PRO A 278 10.51 18.61 8.74
CA PRO A 278 11.35 19.63 8.14
C PRO A 278 10.61 20.37 7.02
N GLU A 279 10.76 21.69 6.98
CA GLU A 279 10.29 22.54 5.90
C GLU A 279 11.24 22.43 4.70
N ASN A 280 10.70 22.21 3.51
CA ASN A 280 11.48 22.21 2.27
C ASN A 280 11.05 23.44 1.45
N GLU A 281 11.89 24.48 1.45
CA GLU A 281 11.61 25.75 0.77
C GLU A 281 11.32 25.56 -0.72
N ARG A 282 12.04 24.65 -1.38
CA ARG A 282 11.83 24.35 -2.81
C ARG A 282 10.45 23.75 -3.07
N TYR A 283 9.97 22.91 -2.16
CA TYR A 283 8.64 22.30 -2.26
C TYR A 283 7.53 23.36 -2.11
N LEU A 284 7.71 24.30 -1.18
CA LEU A 284 6.80 25.42 -0.98
C LEU A 284 6.77 26.36 -2.19
N GLU A 285 7.92 26.65 -2.78
CA GLU A 285 8.00 27.49 -3.97
C GLU A 285 7.30 26.83 -5.18
N GLU A 286 7.49 25.52 -5.39
CA GLU A 286 6.79 24.75 -6.43
C GLU A 286 5.28 24.71 -6.19
N MET A 287 4.85 24.54 -4.93
CA MET A 287 3.44 24.58 -4.53
C MET A 287 2.82 25.95 -4.83
N ARG A 288 3.45 27.05 -4.39
CA ARG A 288 3.01 28.43 -4.66
C ARG A 288 2.90 28.73 -6.16
N LYS A 289 3.89 28.32 -6.95
CA LYS A 289 3.86 28.48 -8.42
C LYS A 289 2.68 27.73 -9.04
N THR A 290 2.40 26.51 -8.58
CA THR A 290 1.31 25.68 -9.10
C THR A 290 -0.05 26.27 -8.73
N VAL A 291 -0.21 26.72 -7.48
CA VAL A 291 -1.42 27.39 -7.00
C VAL A 291 -1.69 28.70 -7.75
N LYS A 292 -0.65 29.51 -7.99
CA LYS A 292 -0.78 30.75 -8.76
C LYS A 292 -1.21 30.50 -10.20
N LEU A 293 -0.68 29.44 -10.83
CA LEU A 293 -1.10 29.01 -12.17
C LEU A 293 -2.57 28.58 -12.18
N PHE A 294 -2.99 27.78 -11.18
CA PHE A 294 -4.37 27.31 -11.04
C PHE A 294 -5.35 28.47 -10.81
N SER A 295 -5.05 29.33 -9.85
CA SER A 295 -5.88 30.50 -9.49
C SER A 295 -6.05 31.45 -10.69
N ARG A 296 -4.98 31.69 -11.46
CA ARG A 296 -5.04 32.52 -12.67
C ARG A 296 -5.89 31.88 -13.78
N ARG A 297 -5.84 30.57 -13.95
CA ARG A 297 -6.55 29.85 -15.02
C ARG A 297 -8.06 29.81 -14.78
N TYR A 298 -8.47 29.52 -13.55
CA TYR A 298 -9.88 29.36 -13.18
C TYR A 298 -10.50 30.60 -12.53
N ASN A 299 -9.72 31.68 -12.37
CA ASN A 299 -10.11 32.92 -11.69
C ASN A 299 -10.69 32.68 -10.28
N ILE A 300 -10.14 31.68 -9.59
CA ILE A 300 -10.55 31.28 -8.24
C ILE A 300 -9.77 32.14 -7.24
N ARG A 301 -10.50 32.83 -6.36
CA ARG A 301 -9.91 33.67 -5.30
C ARG A 301 -10.13 33.10 -3.90
N ASP A 302 -11.19 32.32 -3.73
CA ASP A 302 -11.59 31.70 -2.47
C ASP A 302 -11.50 30.18 -2.61
N ILE A 303 -10.95 29.50 -1.61
CA ILE A 303 -10.81 28.05 -1.65
C ILE A 303 -12.15 27.30 -1.70
N ALA A 304 -13.23 27.91 -1.21
CA ALA A 304 -14.58 27.34 -1.28
C ALA A 304 -15.15 27.29 -2.72
N GLN A 305 -14.60 28.09 -3.63
CA GLN A 305 -15.02 28.10 -5.04
C GLN A 305 -14.41 26.96 -5.84
N VAL A 306 -13.40 26.26 -5.30
CA VAL A 306 -12.75 25.16 -6.00
C VAL A 306 -13.75 24.02 -6.15
N THR A 307 -14.00 23.58 -7.39
CA THR A 307 -14.83 22.42 -7.65
C THR A 307 -14.00 21.23 -8.12
N ARG A 308 -14.57 20.01 -8.02
CA ARG A 308 -13.95 18.80 -8.58
C ARG A 308 -13.70 18.95 -10.08
N ARG A 309 -14.57 19.67 -10.79
CA ARG A 309 -14.47 19.90 -12.23
C ARG A 309 -13.22 20.70 -12.57
N ASP A 310 -12.90 21.74 -11.79
CA ASP A 310 -11.73 22.59 -12.03
C ASP A 310 -10.42 21.81 -11.86
N ILE A 311 -10.36 20.91 -10.88
CA ILE A 311 -9.17 20.07 -10.63
C ILE A 311 -8.98 19.04 -11.74
N VAL A 312 -10.06 18.40 -12.19
CA VAL A 312 -10.01 17.41 -13.29
C VAL A 312 -9.64 18.09 -14.60
N ASP A 313 -10.24 19.25 -14.90
CA ASP A 313 -9.87 20.03 -16.08
C ASP A 313 -8.41 20.49 -16.01
N PHE A 314 -7.93 20.92 -14.84
CA PHE A 314 -6.52 21.32 -14.67
C PHE A 314 -5.56 20.16 -14.92
N ARG A 315 -5.88 18.99 -14.38
CA ARG A 315 -5.13 17.75 -14.60
C ARG A 315 -5.06 17.40 -16.08
N ASP A 316 -6.20 17.41 -16.78
CA ASP A 316 -6.29 16.99 -18.18
C ASP A 316 -5.58 17.99 -19.11
N ASN A 317 -5.68 19.29 -18.81
CA ASN A 317 -4.90 20.34 -19.48
C ASN A 317 -3.38 20.16 -19.29
N LEU A 318 -2.94 19.81 -18.07
CA LEU A 318 -1.52 19.57 -17.81
C LEU A 318 -1.00 18.30 -18.48
N ALA A 319 -1.84 17.26 -18.56
CA ALA A 319 -1.52 16.02 -19.27
C ALA A 319 -1.43 16.23 -20.79
N ALA A 320 -2.31 17.06 -21.36
CA ALA A 320 -2.26 17.45 -22.77
C ALA A 320 -0.98 18.24 -23.13
N GLY A 321 -0.39 18.95 -22.17
CA GLY A 321 0.83 19.75 -22.34
C GLY A 321 2.15 18.97 -22.42
N SER A 322 2.14 17.68 -22.77
CA SER A 322 3.33 16.79 -22.83
C SER A 322 4.10 16.66 -21.51
N MET A 323 3.44 16.88 -20.37
CA MET A 323 4.06 16.73 -19.05
C MET A 323 3.97 15.27 -18.58
N ALA A 324 5.01 14.75 -17.93
CA ALA A 324 5.00 13.39 -17.40
C ALA A 324 3.86 13.19 -16.37
N VAL A 325 3.20 12.03 -16.41
CA VAL A 325 2.02 11.73 -15.57
C VAL A 325 2.33 11.88 -14.08
N ALA A 326 3.52 11.47 -13.66
CA ALA A 326 4.00 11.67 -12.28
C ALA A 326 4.11 13.15 -11.87
N THR A 327 4.53 14.03 -12.80
CA THR A 327 4.61 15.47 -12.55
C THR A 327 3.22 16.10 -12.50
N VAL A 328 2.28 15.66 -13.36
CA VAL A 328 0.88 16.08 -13.31
C VAL A 328 0.26 15.72 -11.96
N ASN A 329 0.41 14.46 -11.53
CA ASN A 329 -0.08 13.99 -10.24
C ASN A 329 0.54 14.75 -9.06
N LYS A 330 1.83 15.10 -9.12
CA LYS A 330 2.49 15.94 -8.11
C LYS A 330 1.84 17.33 -8.02
N LYS A 331 1.56 17.97 -9.16
CA LYS A 331 0.93 19.31 -9.20
C LYS A 331 -0.52 19.28 -8.71
N VAL A 332 -1.29 18.28 -9.12
CA VAL A 332 -2.65 18.04 -8.60
C VAL A 332 -2.61 17.78 -7.09
N GLY A 333 -1.63 17.01 -6.64
CA GLY A 333 -1.40 16.69 -5.22
C GLY A 333 -1.16 17.92 -4.34
N TYR A 334 -0.58 18.99 -4.88
CA TYR A 334 -0.44 20.25 -4.14
C TYR A 334 -1.79 20.89 -3.83
N ILE A 335 -2.68 20.92 -4.82
CA ILE A 335 -3.99 21.57 -4.71
C ILE A 335 -4.88 20.75 -3.76
N THR A 336 -4.92 19.43 -3.92
CA THR A 336 -5.69 18.54 -3.04
C THR A 336 -5.19 18.58 -1.59
N ALA A 337 -3.89 18.71 -1.36
CA ALA A 337 -3.33 18.86 -0.02
C ALA A 337 -3.79 20.15 0.68
N LEU A 338 -3.88 21.27 -0.06
CA LEU A 338 -4.37 22.54 0.48
C LEU A 338 -5.86 22.49 0.79
N ILE A 339 -6.66 21.86 -0.07
CA ILE A 339 -8.09 21.68 0.16
C ILE A 339 -8.34 20.78 1.39
N ASN A 340 -7.61 19.67 1.51
CA ASN A 340 -7.69 18.84 2.71
C ASN A 340 -7.26 19.60 3.97
N THR A 341 -6.29 20.51 3.86
CA THR A 341 -5.88 21.38 4.98
C THR A 341 -6.98 22.35 5.37
N ALA A 342 -7.63 22.99 4.41
CA ALA A 342 -8.77 23.87 4.66
C ALA A 342 -9.96 23.12 5.26
N ASN A 343 -10.23 21.89 4.80
CA ASN A 343 -11.26 21.04 5.37
C ASN A 343 -10.95 20.65 6.83
N HIS A 344 -9.72 20.21 7.13
CA HIS A 344 -9.30 19.92 8.51
C HIS A 344 -9.31 21.17 9.42
N ALA A 345 -9.09 22.36 8.85
CA ALA A 345 -9.20 23.63 9.56
C ALA A 345 -10.65 24.09 9.75
N GLY A 346 -11.64 23.40 9.16
CA GLY A 346 -13.06 23.75 9.21
C GLY A 346 -13.46 24.92 8.30
N TRP A 347 -12.60 25.32 7.35
CA TRP A 347 -12.86 26.45 6.44
C TRP A 347 -13.79 26.07 5.29
N ILE A 348 -13.83 24.78 4.94
CA ILE A 348 -14.69 24.22 3.90
C ILE A 348 -15.26 22.87 4.37
N GLU A 349 -16.50 22.58 3.99
CA GLU A 349 -17.15 21.31 4.31
C GLU A 349 -16.89 20.23 3.25
N HIS A 350 -16.62 20.63 2.00
CA HIS A 350 -16.43 19.68 0.91
C HIS A 350 -14.99 19.14 0.86
N ARG A 351 -14.87 17.82 0.67
CA ARG A 351 -13.62 17.09 0.47
C ARG A 351 -13.61 16.43 -0.90
N PHE A 352 -12.47 16.41 -1.57
CA PHE A 352 -12.32 15.67 -2.82
C PHE A 352 -11.75 14.27 -2.58
N ALA A 353 -12.48 13.25 -3.05
CA ALA A 353 -12.07 11.85 -2.97
C ALA A 353 -10.88 11.50 -3.89
N ASP A 354 -10.20 10.40 -3.58
CA ASP A 354 -8.88 9.97 -4.11
C ASP A 354 -8.82 9.69 -5.62
N ASN A 355 -9.95 9.63 -6.32
CA ASN A 355 -10.03 9.34 -7.77
C ASN A 355 -9.78 10.56 -8.68
N ILE A 356 -8.84 11.43 -8.32
CA ILE A 356 -8.44 12.58 -9.17
C ILE A 356 -7.15 12.28 -9.93
N TYR A 357 -6.25 11.49 -9.37
CA TYR A 357 -4.94 11.23 -9.96
C TYR A 357 -5.03 10.36 -11.22
N LEU A 358 -4.16 10.63 -12.20
CA LEU A 358 -4.01 9.78 -13.37
C LEU A 358 -3.23 8.52 -12.98
N THR A 359 -3.66 7.37 -13.47
CA THR A 359 -2.90 6.13 -13.36
C THR A 359 -1.55 6.33 -14.05
N VAL A 360 -0.46 6.22 -13.30
CA VAL A 360 0.89 6.23 -13.87
C VAL A 360 1.06 4.90 -14.62
N PRO A 361 1.28 4.90 -15.93
CA PRO A 361 1.52 3.67 -16.68
C PRO A 361 2.77 2.97 -16.14
N ASP A 362 2.70 1.64 -15.97
CA ASP A 362 3.79 0.80 -15.43
C ASP A 362 5.08 0.84 -16.28
N THR A 363 4.99 1.42 -17.49
CA THR A 363 6.08 1.62 -18.43
C THR A 363 6.92 2.89 -18.18
N GLN A 364 6.44 3.88 -17.42
CA GLN A 364 7.15 5.16 -17.22
C GLN A 364 8.27 5.13 -16.14
N GLY A 365 8.64 3.94 -15.63
CA GLY A 365 9.63 3.80 -14.57
C GLY A 365 10.70 2.72 -14.82
N LYS A 366 10.59 1.91 -15.87
CA LYS A 366 11.62 0.94 -16.22
C LYS A 366 12.77 1.68 -16.89
N ARG A 367 13.77 2.07 -16.09
CA ARG A 367 15.06 2.47 -16.62
C ARG A 367 15.75 1.21 -17.07
N ASP A 368 16.06 1.12 -18.36
CA ASP A 368 16.87 0.03 -18.87
C ASP A 368 18.26 0.10 -18.23
N PRO A 369 18.87 -1.05 -17.88
CA PRO A 369 20.26 -1.09 -17.49
C PRO A 369 21.15 -0.44 -18.55
N TYR A 370 22.26 0.17 -18.14
CA TYR A 370 23.24 0.66 -19.11
C TYR A 370 23.80 -0.53 -19.92
N PRO A 371 23.81 -0.46 -21.26
CA PRO A 371 24.51 -1.43 -22.09
C PRO A 371 26.01 -1.44 -21.77
N ASP A 372 26.66 -2.58 -21.96
CA ASP A 372 28.10 -2.75 -21.67
C ASP A 372 28.97 -1.72 -22.41
N GLU A 373 28.59 -1.32 -23.62
CA GLU A 373 29.29 -0.26 -24.37
C GLU A 373 29.26 1.10 -23.67
N VAL A 374 28.16 1.41 -22.98
CA VAL A 374 28.00 2.67 -22.24
C VAL A 374 28.81 2.59 -20.94
N ILE A 375 28.80 1.44 -20.27
CA ILE A 375 29.65 1.17 -19.10
C ILE A 375 31.13 1.31 -19.48
N GLY A 376 31.55 0.72 -20.59
CA GLY A 376 32.91 0.83 -21.13
C GLY A 376 33.29 2.28 -21.46
N ARG A 377 32.37 3.08 -21.99
CA ARG A 377 32.61 4.53 -22.22
C ARG A 377 32.75 5.32 -20.92
N ILE A 378 31.94 5.02 -19.91
CA ILE A 378 32.02 5.70 -18.60
C ILE A 378 33.37 5.40 -17.93
N PHE A 379 33.72 4.12 -17.80
CA PHE A 379 34.95 3.70 -17.13
C PHE A 379 36.22 3.82 -18.00
N GLY A 380 36.07 4.05 -19.30
CA GLY A 380 37.17 4.44 -20.19
C GLY A 380 37.61 5.90 -20.04
N ASN A 381 36.87 6.72 -19.27
CA ASN A 381 37.21 8.12 -19.04
C ASN A 381 38.57 8.24 -18.31
N ARG A 382 39.32 9.30 -18.61
CA ARG A 382 40.61 9.65 -17.97
C ARG A 382 40.54 9.76 -16.45
N ILE A 383 39.35 9.98 -15.89
CA ILE A 383 39.11 9.93 -14.44
C ILE A 383 39.48 8.56 -13.87
N PHE A 384 39.13 7.48 -14.56
CA PHE A 384 39.37 6.11 -14.13
C PHE A 384 40.67 5.52 -14.68
N THR A 385 41.11 5.96 -15.86
CA THR A 385 42.28 5.37 -16.55
C THR A 385 43.59 6.13 -16.36
N ALA A 386 43.54 7.43 -16.02
CA ALA A 386 44.73 8.29 -15.96
C ALA A 386 44.82 9.11 -14.66
N GLY A 387 44.08 8.73 -13.62
CA GLY A 387 44.07 9.43 -12.32
C GLY A 387 43.62 10.89 -12.39
N PHE A 388 42.97 11.30 -13.48
CA PHE A 388 42.58 12.69 -13.68
C PHE A 388 41.41 13.07 -12.75
N ARG A 389 41.42 14.29 -12.22
CA ARG A 389 40.32 14.85 -11.42
C ARG A 389 40.04 16.28 -11.87
N HIS A 390 38.79 16.60 -12.18
CA HIS A 390 38.44 17.99 -12.44
C HIS A 390 38.52 18.81 -11.14
N LYS A 391 39.30 19.90 -11.16
CA LYS A 391 39.48 20.84 -10.03
C LYS A 391 38.39 21.93 -9.92
N ARG A 392 37.37 21.91 -10.79
CA ARG A 392 36.29 22.90 -10.76
C ARG A 392 35.47 22.72 -9.47
N ALA A 393 35.06 23.81 -8.83
CA ALA A 393 34.30 23.77 -7.57
C ALA A 393 33.03 22.90 -7.64
N LYS A 394 32.35 22.84 -8.79
CA LYS A 394 31.16 21.99 -9.01
C LYS A 394 31.46 20.54 -9.42
N ALA A 395 32.72 20.20 -9.65
CA ALA A 395 33.09 18.84 -10.06
C ALA A 395 33.27 17.89 -8.87
N CYS A 396 33.27 18.40 -7.64
CA CYS A 396 33.29 17.60 -6.41
C CYS A 396 34.42 16.56 -6.31
N ALA A 397 35.59 16.82 -6.91
CA ALA A 397 36.82 16.04 -6.73
C ALA A 397 36.66 14.50 -6.69
N GLU A 398 36.92 13.87 -5.53
CA GLU A 398 36.91 12.41 -5.31
C GLU A 398 35.52 11.77 -5.56
N VAL A 399 34.43 12.53 -5.33
CA VAL A 399 33.31 12.68 -6.27
C VAL A 399 33.24 11.73 -7.45
N GLN A 400 33.97 12.19 -8.48
CA GLN A 400 33.90 11.74 -9.86
C GLN A 400 34.39 10.31 -10.02
N PHE A 401 35.28 9.87 -9.12
CA PHE A 401 35.92 8.56 -9.19
C PHE A 401 35.17 7.55 -8.33
N TRP A 402 34.95 7.84 -7.05
CA TRP A 402 34.39 6.84 -6.14
C TRP A 402 32.89 6.64 -6.33
N LEU A 403 32.12 7.67 -6.68
CA LEU A 403 30.67 7.53 -6.77
C LEU A 403 30.25 6.54 -7.87
N PRO A 404 30.75 6.62 -9.11
CA PRO A 404 30.39 5.65 -10.14
C PRO A 404 30.89 4.22 -9.82
N LEU A 405 32.07 4.07 -9.23
CA LEU A 405 32.62 2.76 -8.85
C LEU A 405 31.76 2.09 -7.77
N ILE A 406 31.46 2.80 -6.68
CA ILE A 406 30.63 2.26 -5.59
C ILE A 406 29.20 2.00 -6.08
N ALA A 407 28.64 2.88 -6.91
CA ALA A 407 27.31 2.65 -7.48
C ALA A 407 27.26 1.38 -8.35
N CYS A 408 28.29 1.15 -9.17
CA CYS A 408 28.37 0.00 -10.08
C CYS A 408 28.65 -1.31 -9.34
N LEU A 409 29.57 -1.31 -8.36
CA LEU A 409 30.01 -2.53 -7.67
C LEU A 409 29.08 -2.93 -6.52
N HIS A 410 28.41 -1.97 -5.88
CA HIS A 410 27.65 -2.20 -4.64
C HIS A 410 26.15 -1.89 -4.76
N GLY A 411 25.69 -1.37 -5.90
CA GLY A 411 24.27 -1.05 -6.13
C GLY A 411 23.74 0.03 -5.17
N MET A 412 24.63 0.85 -4.61
CA MET A 412 24.27 1.90 -3.68
C MET A 412 23.74 3.13 -4.42
N SER A 413 22.73 3.81 -3.84
CA SER A 413 22.22 5.04 -4.42
C SER A 413 23.22 6.19 -4.25
N SER A 414 23.22 7.15 -5.18
CA SER A 414 24.11 8.32 -5.10
C SER A 414 23.97 9.09 -3.78
N SER A 415 22.77 9.17 -3.22
CA SER A 415 22.54 9.80 -1.91
C SER A 415 23.15 9.03 -0.74
N GLU A 416 23.20 7.70 -0.79
CA GLU A 416 23.87 6.89 0.25
C GLU A 416 25.39 7.07 0.15
N ILE A 417 25.94 7.00 -1.06
CA ILE A 417 27.37 7.13 -1.32
C ILE A 417 27.90 8.49 -0.85
N LEU A 418 27.17 9.57 -1.14
CA LEU A 418 27.55 10.93 -0.71
C LEU A 418 27.52 11.14 0.81
N GLN A 419 26.77 10.30 1.54
CA GLN A 419 26.66 10.35 3.00
C GLN A 419 27.66 9.42 3.71
N LEU A 420 28.45 8.64 2.96
CA LEU A 420 29.49 7.79 3.53
C LEU A 420 30.53 8.63 4.26
N GLY A 421 30.75 8.30 5.53
CA GLY A 421 31.79 8.84 6.39
C GLY A 421 32.75 7.74 6.86
N PRO A 422 33.88 8.11 7.47
CA PRO A 422 34.83 7.14 8.01
C PRO A 422 34.24 6.22 9.10
N ASP A 423 33.20 6.69 9.79
CA ASP A 423 32.40 5.97 10.79
C ASP A 423 31.44 4.93 10.17
N THR A 424 31.16 5.05 8.88
CA THR A 424 30.27 4.14 8.15
C THR A 424 31.00 2.96 7.52
N VAL A 425 32.32 2.86 7.67
CA VAL A 425 33.13 1.74 7.19
C VAL A 425 33.66 0.96 8.37
N GLY A 426 33.28 -0.31 8.49
CA GLY A 426 33.65 -1.14 9.63
C GLY A 426 33.33 -2.62 9.42
N PRO A 427 33.75 -3.49 10.34
CA PRO A 427 33.49 -4.92 10.24
C PRO A 427 31.98 -5.22 10.31
N ASN A 428 31.56 -6.31 9.67
CA ASN A 428 30.20 -6.81 9.79
C ASN A 428 29.97 -7.30 11.25
N PRO A 429 28.86 -6.92 11.92
CA PRO A 429 28.56 -7.42 13.26
C PRO A 429 28.46 -8.94 13.36
N ASP A 430 28.00 -9.60 12.29
CA ASP A 430 27.82 -11.06 12.27
C ASP A 430 29.11 -11.80 11.85
N ASP A 431 30.03 -11.11 11.16
CA ASP A 431 31.30 -11.66 10.66
C ASP A 431 32.39 -10.58 10.68
N PRO A 432 33.19 -10.50 11.76
CA PRO A 432 34.20 -9.45 11.92
C PRO A 432 35.27 -9.39 10.83
N ASP A 433 35.47 -10.47 10.08
CA ASP A 433 36.49 -10.54 9.01
C ASP A 433 36.01 -9.86 7.71
N ILE A 434 34.72 -9.56 7.59
CA ILE A 434 34.13 -8.91 6.40
C ILE A 434 33.96 -7.42 6.65
N LEU A 435 34.76 -6.59 5.99
CA LEU A 435 34.60 -5.14 6.00
C LEU A 435 33.37 -4.72 5.18
N CYS A 436 32.52 -3.87 5.75
CA CYS A 436 31.25 -3.44 5.15
C CYS A 436 31.05 -1.92 5.17
N PHE A 437 30.27 -1.43 4.20
CA PHE A 437 29.54 -0.17 4.34
C PHE A 437 28.35 -0.38 5.27
N ASN A 438 28.35 0.31 6.41
CA ASN A 438 27.27 0.30 7.39
C ASN A 438 26.27 1.43 7.07
N ILE A 439 25.22 1.09 6.33
CA ILE A 439 24.21 2.05 5.89
C ILE A 439 23.16 2.17 7.01
N THR A 440 23.23 3.28 7.76
CA THR A 440 22.32 3.57 8.89
C THR A 440 21.75 4.99 8.86
N ASN A 441 20.69 5.21 9.63
CA ASN A 441 20.11 6.54 9.91
C ASN A 441 20.85 7.28 11.05
N ALA A 442 22.05 6.86 11.44
CA ALA A 442 22.81 7.51 12.51
C ALA A 442 23.45 8.83 12.02
N ASN A 443 23.75 9.75 12.94
CA ASN A 443 24.46 11.00 12.67
C ASN A 443 23.79 11.91 11.63
N SER A 444 22.48 12.18 11.79
CA SER A 444 21.68 13.04 10.90
C SER A 444 21.54 12.57 9.45
N ARG A 445 21.95 11.33 9.14
CA ARG A 445 21.86 10.75 7.79
C ARG A 445 20.44 10.29 7.51
N ARG A 446 19.94 10.59 6.31
CA ARG A 446 18.60 10.18 5.86
C ARG A 446 18.74 9.09 4.82
N ILE A 447 18.36 7.88 5.22
CA ILE A 447 18.02 6.83 4.27
C ILE A 447 16.60 7.10 3.77
N LYS A 448 16.34 6.86 2.47
CA LYS A 448 14.97 6.91 1.95
C LYS A 448 14.12 5.86 2.68
N GLU A 449 12.86 6.17 2.97
CA GLU A 449 11.93 5.37 3.80
C GLU A 449 11.84 3.88 3.42
N ASN A 450 12.20 3.52 2.18
CA ASN A 450 12.22 2.15 1.66
C ASN A 450 13.55 1.39 1.82
N ALA A 451 14.65 2.05 2.21
CA ALA A 451 15.93 1.39 2.42
C ALA A 451 16.12 1.06 3.91
N ARG A 452 16.24 -0.24 4.20
CA ARG A 452 16.48 -0.78 5.55
C ARG A 452 17.95 -0.55 5.93
N LYS A 453 18.23 -0.45 7.24
CA LYS A 453 19.61 -0.57 7.74
C LYS A 453 20.23 -1.84 7.16
N ARG A 454 21.40 -1.73 6.53
CA ARG A 454 22.06 -2.85 5.86
C ARG A 454 23.58 -2.71 5.91
N TYR A 455 24.24 -3.85 5.96
CA TYR A 455 25.69 -3.97 5.83
C TYR A 455 25.98 -4.43 4.40
N VAL A 456 26.76 -3.65 3.65
CA VAL A 456 27.14 -3.97 2.27
C VAL A 456 28.62 -4.34 2.24
N PRO A 457 28.98 -5.61 1.96
CA PRO A 457 30.38 -6.03 1.92
C PRO A 457 31.19 -5.21 0.92
N ILE A 458 32.35 -4.71 1.36
CA ILE A 458 33.28 -3.99 0.51
C ILE A 458 33.99 -5.01 -0.37
N ARG A 459 33.93 -4.77 -1.68
CA ARG A 459 34.48 -5.64 -2.72
C ARG A 459 35.99 -5.43 -2.78
N HIS A 460 36.76 -6.50 -3.00
CA HIS A 460 38.23 -6.44 -3.04
C HIS A 460 38.74 -5.45 -4.08
N GLU A 461 38.03 -5.27 -5.21
CA GLU A 461 38.39 -4.31 -6.25
C GLU A 461 38.45 -2.86 -5.73
N LEU A 462 37.58 -2.46 -4.79
CA LEU A 462 37.69 -1.14 -4.17
C LEU A 462 38.89 -1.04 -3.25
N VAL A 463 39.23 -2.13 -2.54
CA VAL A 463 40.39 -2.18 -1.65
C VAL A 463 41.67 -2.03 -2.46
N GLU A 464 41.80 -2.74 -3.58
CA GLU A 464 42.94 -2.63 -4.51
C GLU A 464 43.09 -1.23 -5.11
N LEU A 465 41.98 -0.53 -5.36
CA LEU A 465 41.99 0.85 -5.84
C LEU A 465 42.36 1.88 -4.76
N GLY A 466 42.68 1.45 -3.53
CA GLY A 466 43.11 2.32 -2.44
C GLY A 466 41.94 2.94 -1.66
N PHE A 467 40.75 2.32 -1.65
CA PHE A 467 39.61 2.87 -0.90
C PHE A 467 39.88 2.97 0.60
N LEU A 468 40.65 2.03 1.18
CA LEU A 468 40.99 2.06 2.60
C LEU A 468 41.91 3.25 2.94
N ASP A 469 42.81 3.62 2.04
CA ASP A 469 43.66 4.81 2.21
C ASP A 469 42.83 6.09 2.27
N LEU A 470 41.76 6.17 1.47
CA LEU A 470 40.80 7.28 1.53
C LEU A 470 40.09 7.33 2.88
N VAL A 471 39.65 6.17 3.39
CA VAL A 471 38.98 6.07 4.70
C VAL A 471 39.91 6.47 5.84
N GLU A 472 41.16 5.99 5.82
CA GLU A 472 42.16 6.35 6.83
C GLU A 472 42.50 7.83 6.79
N LYS A 473 42.66 8.40 5.58
CA LYS A 473 42.91 9.82 5.42
C LYS A 473 41.77 10.65 6.02
N ALA A 474 40.53 10.30 5.71
CA ALA A 474 39.36 10.97 6.28
C ALA A 474 39.28 10.81 7.81
N ARG A 475 39.65 9.64 8.36
CA ARG A 475 39.75 9.43 9.83
C ARG A 475 40.79 10.34 10.47
N ARG A 476 41.96 10.50 9.85
CA ARG A 476 43.03 11.38 10.36
C ARG A 476 42.65 12.85 10.28
N GLN A 477 41.81 13.23 9.32
CA GLN A 477 41.36 14.60 9.09
C GLN A 477 40.05 14.94 9.81
N ASP A 478 39.47 13.99 10.57
CA ASP A 478 38.15 14.08 11.22
C ASP A 478 37.03 14.51 10.26
N ASP A 479 37.12 14.05 9.00
CA ASP A 479 36.16 14.41 7.96
C ASP A 479 34.83 13.68 8.15
N ILE A 480 33.74 14.42 8.02
CA ILE A 480 32.37 13.87 8.16
C ILE A 480 31.97 13.04 6.91
N SER A 481 32.67 13.20 5.79
CA SER A 481 32.39 12.51 4.52
C SER A 481 33.67 12.00 3.85
N LEU A 482 33.61 10.79 3.30
CA LEU A 482 34.72 10.17 2.56
C LEU A 482 34.90 10.76 1.16
N VAL A 483 33.80 11.16 0.52
CA VAL A 483 33.78 11.45 -0.92
C VAL A 483 33.67 12.96 -1.18
N LEU A 484 33.07 13.70 -0.24
CA LEU A 484 32.94 15.16 -0.26
C LEU A 484 34.11 15.84 0.46
N THR A 485 35.34 15.42 0.19
CA THR A 485 36.52 16.05 0.77
C THR A 485 36.99 17.20 -0.13
N TYR A 486 36.32 18.35 -0.06
CA TYR A 486 36.91 19.63 -0.47
C TYR A 486 36.29 20.80 0.31
N GLY A 487 37.07 21.31 1.29
CA GLY A 487 37.17 22.71 1.65
C GLY A 487 36.08 23.29 2.56
N GLU A 488 36.49 23.58 3.80
CA GLU A 488 35.96 24.47 4.83
C GLU A 488 35.24 25.80 4.44
N ASN A 489 34.95 26.12 3.17
CA ASN A 489 34.51 27.46 2.77
C ASN A 489 33.06 27.60 2.28
N LEU A 490 32.14 26.68 2.62
CA LEU A 490 30.70 26.86 2.35
C LEU A 490 29.82 26.96 3.61
N ARG A 491 30.41 27.02 4.81
CA ARG A 491 29.69 27.24 6.08
C ARG A 491 30.03 28.53 6.83
N ARG A 492 31.01 29.33 6.38
CA ARG A 492 31.20 30.72 6.82
C ARG A 492 30.76 31.69 5.73
N GLY A 493 29.45 31.74 5.51
CA GLY A 493 28.81 32.99 5.12
C GLY A 493 28.50 33.73 6.41
N ASP A 494 29.55 34.27 7.03
CA ASP A 494 29.39 35.19 8.15
C ASP A 494 28.55 36.37 7.67
N HIS A 495 27.48 36.64 8.41
CA HIS A 495 26.89 37.96 8.47
C HIS A 495 27.97 38.92 9.02
N GLN A 496 28.60 39.65 8.12
CA GLN A 496 29.04 41.03 8.37
C GLN A 496 28.50 41.92 7.28
#